data_AF-A0A8I2B6U4-F1
#
_entry.id   AF-A0A8I2B6U4-F1
#
_cell.length_a   1.000
_cell.length_b   1.000
_cell.length_c   1.000
_cell.angle_alpha   90.00
_cell.angle_beta   90.00
_cell.angle_gamma   90.00
#
_symmetry.space_group_name_H-M   'P 1'
#
loop_
_entity.id
_entity.type
_entity.pdbx_description
1 polymer ?
#
loop_
_entity_poly.entity_id
_entity_poly.type
_entity_poly.pdbx_seq_one_letter_code
_entity_poly.pdbx_strand_id
1 'polypeptide(L)'
;MNSVSDAELRGTRHTLIHVLDGLLRMAHPSIPLTPEYIWQRVNVLACVHVVFTMLQPFPEYYSEANDVAALQDLLWIKQLI
;
A
#
# COMPACT_ATOMS: atom_id res chain seq x y z
N MET A 1 -27.90 7.93 -7.37
CA MET A 1 -27.04 7.04 -6.54
C MET A 1 -25.77 6.82 -7.33
N ASN A 2 -24.64 7.41 -6.89
CA ASN A 2 -23.34 7.14 -7.52
C ASN A 2 -22.98 5.67 -7.23
N SER A 3 -23.26 4.78 -8.17
CA SER A 3 -22.89 3.37 -8.04
C SER A 3 -21.40 3.24 -8.30
N VAL A 4 -20.63 3.02 -7.25
CA VAL A 4 -19.22 2.63 -7.37
C VAL A 4 -19.17 1.29 -8.09
N SER A 5 -18.42 1.23 -9.18
CA SER A 5 -18.23 0.03 -9.99
C SER A 5 -17.31 -0.98 -9.28
N ASP A 6 -17.44 -2.25 -9.64
CA ASP A 6 -16.52 -3.29 -9.13
C ASP A 6 -15.06 -3.01 -9.53
N ALA A 7 -14.85 -2.33 -10.66
CA ALA A 7 -13.51 -1.93 -11.10
C ALA A 7 -12.90 -0.89 -10.15
N GLU A 8 -13.67 0.11 -9.74
CA GLU A 8 -13.24 1.12 -8.76
C GLU A 8 -12.96 0.47 -7.39
N LEU A 9 -13.84 -0.41 -6.91
CA LEU A 9 -13.62 -1.14 -5.65
C LEU A 9 -12.35 -2.01 -5.69
N ARG A 10 -12.09 -2.68 -6.81
CA ARG A 10 -10.84 -3.46 -7.00
C ARG A 10 -9.63 -2.55 -7.01
N GLY A 11 -9.68 -1.41 -7.69
CA GLY A 11 -8.60 -0.42 -7.71
C GLY A 11 -8.26 0.07 -6.30
N THR A 12 -9.28 0.44 -5.51
CA THR A 12 -9.05 0.86 -4.11
C THR A 12 -8.40 -0.23 -3.27
N ARG A 13 -8.88 -1.48 -3.35
CA ARG A 13 -8.28 -2.60 -2.61
C ARG A 13 -6.83 -2.84 -3.01
N HIS A 14 -6.55 -2.82 -4.31
CA HIS A 14 -5.20 -2.98 -4.84
C HIS A 14 -4.25 -1.94 -4.25
N THR A 15 -4.60 -0.65 -4.34
CA THR A 15 -3.78 0.43 -3.79
C THR A 15 -3.55 0.26 -2.27
N LEU A 16 -4.59 -0.06 -1.50
CA LEU A 16 -4.47 -0.25 -0.05
C LEU A 16 -3.53 -1.41 0.31
N ILE A 17 -3.65 -2.56 -0.37
CA ILE A 17 -2.80 -3.72 -0.11
C ILE A 17 -1.34 -3.42 -0.47
N HIS A 18 -1.09 -2.81 -1.63
CA HIS A 18 0.27 -2.49 -2.07
C HIS A 18 0.95 -1.44 -1.19
N VAL A 19 0.25 -0.38 -0.79
CA VAL A 19 0.80 0.64 0.11
C VAL A 19 1.06 0.04 1.50
N LEU A 20 0.15 -0.78 2.01
CA LEU A 20 0.33 -1.44 3.31
C LEU A 20 1.52 -2.39 3.31
N ASP A 21 1.72 -3.21 2.27
CA ASP A 21 2.92 -4.06 2.11
C ASP A 21 4.21 -3.24 2.21
N GLY A 22 4.30 -2.15 1.45
CA GLY A 22 5.45 -1.26 1.45
C GLY A 22 5.70 -0.64 2.82
N LEU A 23 4.67 -0.14 3.49
CA LEU A 23 4.78 0.45 4.84
C LEU A 23 5.28 -0.58 5.86
N LEU A 24 4.80 -1.81 5.82
CA LEU A 24 5.21 -2.87 6.74
C LEU A 24 6.67 -3.28 6.52
N ARG A 25 7.09 -3.42 5.26
CA ARG A 25 8.49 -3.69 4.89
C ARG A 25 9.42 -2.55 5.29
N MET A 26 9.00 -1.29 5.15
CA MET A 26 9.78 -0.13 5.61
C MET A 26 9.86 -0.04 7.14
N ALA A 27 8.80 -0.44 7.86
CA ALA A 27 8.77 -0.40 9.31
C ALA A 27 9.57 -1.54 9.97
N HIS A 28 9.67 -2.70 9.31
CA HIS A 28 10.30 -3.91 9.85
C HIS A 28 11.73 -3.72 10.42
N PRO A 29 12.65 -2.98 9.77
CA PRO A 29 13.98 -2.73 10.33
C PRO A 29 13.97 -2.01 11.69
N SER A 30 12.97 -1.17 11.96
CA SER A 30 12.85 -0.41 13.21
C SER A 30 12.00 -1.13 14.26
N ILE A 31 10.93 -1.79 13.82
CA ILE A 31 9.99 -2.53 14.65
C ILE A 31 9.78 -3.89 13.96
N PRO A 32 10.51 -4.96 14.32
CA PRO A 32 10.45 -6.20 13.54
C PRO A 32 9.15 -6.99 13.74
N LEU A 33 8.66 -7.13 14.98
CA LEU A 33 7.61 -8.11 15.29
C LEU A 33 6.19 -7.66 14.89
N THR A 34 5.81 -6.42 15.21
CA THR A 34 4.43 -5.94 14.96
C THR A 34 4.12 -5.86 13.47
N PRO A 35 4.97 -5.26 12.61
CA PRO A 35 4.78 -5.25 11.17
C PRO A 35 4.80 -6.66 10.56
N GLU A 36 5.67 -7.56 11.04
CA GLU A 36 5.70 -8.96 10.59
C GLU A 36 4.35 -9.65 10.82
N TYR A 37 3.78 -9.52 12.01
CA TYR A 37 2.48 -10.13 12.33
C TYR A 37 1.35 -9.63 11.41
N ILE A 38 1.34 -8.33 11.10
CA ILE A 38 0.35 -7.76 10.18
C ILE A 38 0.63 -8.23 8.74
N TRP A 39 1.90 -8.23 8.34
CA TRP A 39 2.33 -8.61 6.99
C TRP A 39 1.97 -10.07 6.67
N GLN A 40 2.12 -10.98 7.62
CA GLN A 40 1.69 -12.39 7.47
C GLN A 40 0.20 -12.58 7.13
N ARG A 41 -0.65 -11.59 7.45
CA ARG A 41 -2.08 -11.62 7.11
C ARG A 41 -2.36 -11.02 5.73
N VAL A 42 -1.49 -10.11 5.27
CA VAL A 42 -1.68 -9.30 4.05
C VAL A 42 -0.93 -9.91 2.85
N ASN A 43 0.17 -10.63 3.09
CA ASN A 43 1.02 -11.20 2.03
C ASN A 43 0.27 -12.09 1.03
N VAL A 44 -0.73 -12.86 1.50
CA VAL A 44 -1.60 -13.71 0.67
C VAL A 44 -2.40 -12.86 -0.32
N LEU A 45 -2.81 -11.66 0.08
CA LEU A 45 -3.55 -10.71 -0.77
C LEU A 45 -2.62 -9.96 -1.73
N ALA A 46 -1.34 -9.83 -1.37
CA ALA A 46 -0.29 -9.24 -2.21
C ALA A 46 0.34 -10.24 -3.20
N CYS A 47 -0.16 -11.49 -3.24
CA CYS A 47 0.40 -12.58 -4.06
C CYS A 47 1.89 -12.87 -3.77
N VAL A 48 2.32 -12.68 -2.52
CA VAL A 48 3.70 -12.95 -2.08
C VAL A 48 3.75 -14.28 -1.33
N HIS A 49 4.69 -15.16 -1.71
CA HIS A 49 4.78 -16.54 -1.19
C HIS A 49 5.99 -16.82 -0.29
N VAL A 50 6.70 -15.78 0.17
CA VAL A 50 7.80 -15.95 1.13
C VAL A 50 7.31 -16.03 2.58
N VAL A 51 8.09 -16.75 3.39
CA VAL A 51 7.74 -17.10 4.77
C VAL A 51 7.88 -15.92 5.74
N PHE A 52 8.77 -14.95 5.48
CA PHE A 52 9.01 -13.81 6.38
C PHE A 52 9.25 -12.53 5.59
N THR A 53 8.84 -11.39 6.15
CA THR A 53 9.04 -10.06 5.53
C THR A 53 10.52 -9.72 5.37
N MET A 54 11.38 -10.20 6.29
CA MET A 54 12.83 -9.97 6.23
C MET A 54 13.51 -10.55 4.97
N LEU A 55 12.86 -11.48 4.26
CA LEU A 55 13.34 -12.06 3.01
C LEU A 55 12.87 -11.27 1.77
N GLN A 56 12.05 -10.23 1.97
CA GLN A 56 11.63 -9.34 0.90
C GLN A 56 12.66 -8.23 0.68
N PRO A 57 12.76 -7.73 -0.56
CA PRO A 57 13.58 -6.55 -0.82
C PRO A 57 13.10 -5.36 0.01
N PHE A 58 13.92 -4.34 0.20
CA PHE A 58 13.44 -3.07 0.72
C PHE A 58 12.61 -2.34 -0.36
N PRO A 59 11.54 -1.61 -0.04
CA PRO A 59 10.77 -0.87 -1.04
C PRO A 59 11.61 0.21 -1.73
N GLU A 60 11.50 0.29 -3.06
CA GLU A 60 12.19 1.29 -3.87
C GLU A 60 11.19 2.32 -4.42
N TYR A 61 11.68 3.52 -4.70
CA TYR A 61 10.88 4.57 -5.32
C TYR A 61 10.52 4.20 -6.76
N TYR A 62 9.23 4.30 -7.10
CA TYR A 62 8.72 4.03 -8.44
C TYR A 62 8.24 5.33 -9.09
N SER A 63 9.06 5.86 -10.01
CA SER A 63 8.84 7.17 -10.63
C SER A 63 7.59 7.24 -11.50
N GLU A 64 7.18 6.13 -12.12
CA GLU A 64 6.01 6.11 -13.01
C GLU A 64 4.69 6.25 -12.23
N ALA A 65 4.67 5.93 -10.94
CA ALA A 65 3.51 6.17 -10.07
C ALA A 65 3.46 7.60 -9.51
N ASN A 66 4.41 8.47 -9.86
CA ASN A 66 4.43 9.86 -9.41
C ASN A 66 3.46 10.71 -10.24
N ASP A 67 2.23 10.87 -9.76
CA ASP A 67 1.21 11.72 -10.38
C ASP A 67 1.09 13.06 -9.62
N VAL A 68 1.63 14.12 -10.23
CA VAL A 68 1.61 15.47 -9.67
C VAL A 68 0.19 16.06 -9.67
N ALA A 69 -0.63 15.74 -10.67
CA ALA A 69 -1.99 16.25 -10.76
C ALA A 69 -2.86 15.64 -9.65
N ALA A 70 -2.79 14.31 -9.48
CA ALA A 70 -3.51 13.62 -8.41
C ALA A 70 -3.08 14.09 -7.00
N LEU A 71 -1.81 14.42 -6.82
CA LEU A 71 -1.32 14.99 -5.56
C LEU A 71 -1.93 16.39 -5.30
N GLN A 72 -1.99 17.25 -6.32
CA GLN A 72 -2.59 18.58 -6.20
C GLN A 72 -4.08 18.49 -5.88
N ASP A 73 -4.82 17.61 -6.54
CA ASP A 73 -6.23 17.36 -6.26
C ASP A 73 -6.45 16.91 -4.81
N LEU A 74 -5.63 15.98 -4.33
CA LEU A 74 -5.69 15.50 -2.94
C LEU A 74 -5.39 16.62 -1.94
N LEU A 75 -4.38 17.45 -2.21
CA LEU A 75 -4.02 18.59 -1.35
C LEU A 75 -5.14 19.63 -1.30
N TRP A 76 -5.82 19.87 -2.42
CA TRP A 76 -6.99 20.73 -2.46
C TRP A 76 -8.12 20.18 -1.58
N ILE A 77 -8.43 18.88 -1.66
CA ILE A 77 -9.44 18.25 -0.79
C ILE A 77 -9.07 18.38 0.69
N LYS A 78 -7.80 18.18 1.05
CA LYS A 78 -7.30 18.34 2.43
C LYS A 78 -7.42 19.76 2.99
N GLN A 79 -7.55 20.78 2.15
CA GLN A 79 -7.76 22.16 2.60
C GLN A 79 -9.24 22.46 2.85
N LEU A 80 -10.14 21.70 2.22
CA LEU A 80 -11.58 21.89 2.33
C LEU A 80 -12.16 21.25 3.60
N ILE A 81 -11.56 20.15 4.06
CA ILE A 81 -11.95 19.36 5.25
C ILE A 81 -11.00 19.67 6.40
#